data_AF-A0A7X8RA91-F1
#
_entry.id   AF-A0A7X8RA91-F1
#
_cell.length_a   1.000
_cell.length_b   1.000
_cell.length_c   1.000
_cell.angle_alpha   90.00
_cell.angle_beta   90.00
_cell.angle_gamma   90.00
#
_symmetry.space_group_name_H-M   'P 1'
#
loop_
_entity.id
_entity.type
_entity.pdbx_description
1 polymer ?
#
loop_
_entity_poly.entity_id
_entity_poly.type
_entity_poly.pdbx_seq_one_letter_code
_entity_poly.pdbx_strand_id
1 'polypeptide(L)'
;MGLILVLVTTIGTMTREYQNNTFINLVTKGVSRSSIVLAKFVSSTVIFTLSYFLCFLICTGYTKYYFGSGLSKELFVSVLFLYSFFLLFLAVVIFSSTCFKKGYGGILIVVCFMGLLFLLNIVPKLHNWNPISLYSENMNILTGTLAYREF
;
A
#
# COMPACT_ATOMS: atom_id res chain seq x y z
N MET A 1 -4.90 9.02 -5.26
CA MET A 1 -4.23 9.08 -6.59
C MET A 1 -2.79 8.57 -6.56
N GLY A 2 -1.92 9.02 -5.63
CA GLY A 2 -0.53 8.53 -5.55
C GLY A 2 -0.38 7.02 -5.35
N LEU A 3 -1.29 6.39 -4.61
CA LEU A 3 -1.31 4.94 -4.37
C LEU A 3 -1.43 4.14 -5.67
N ILE A 4 -2.37 4.49 -6.54
CA ILE A 4 -2.60 3.82 -7.84
C ILE A 4 -1.36 3.91 -8.73
N LEU A 5 -0.66 5.06 -8.74
CA LEU A 5 0.57 5.25 -9.50
C LEU A 5 1.70 4.31 -9.04
N VAL A 6 1.91 4.21 -7.72
CA VAL A 6 2.93 3.31 -7.17
C VAL A 6 2.62 1.85 -7.51
N LEU A 7 1.36 1.44 -7.44
CA LEU A 7 0.97 0.06 -7.76
C LEU A 7 1.20 -0.28 -9.24
N VAL A 8 0.75 0.59 -10.16
CA VAL A 8 0.92 0.38 -11.60
C VAL A 8 2.39 0.34 -12.00
N THR A 9 3.22 1.20 -11.41
CA THR A 9 4.66 1.21 -11.67
C THR A 9 5.35 -0.06 -11.16
N THR A 10 5.01 -0.55 -9.96
CA THR A 10 5.57 -1.81 -9.44
C THR A 10 5.22 -3.00 -10.35
N ILE A 11 3.97 -3.13 -10.80
CA ILE A 11 3.56 -4.18 -11.76
C ILE A 11 4.32 -4.05 -13.09
N GLY A 12 4.51 -2.81 -13.57
CA GLY A 12 5.23 -2.52 -14.81
C GLY A 12 6.71 -2.93 -14.76
N THR A 13 7.39 -2.75 -13.62
CA THR A 13 8.79 -3.16 -13.47
C THR A 13 8.98 -4.68 -13.53
N MET A 14 8.06 -5.46 -12.96
CA MET A 14 8.10 -6.93 -13.03
C MET A 14 7.80 -7.43 -14.44
N THR A 15 6.76 -6.88 -15.07
CA THR A 15 6.35 -7.28 -16.43
C THR A 15 7.45 -7.06 -17.45
N ARG A 16 8.17 -5.94 -17.36
CA ARG A 16 9.31 -5.63 -18.23
C ARG A 16 10.46 -6.62 -18.08
N GLU A 17 10.75 -7.09 -16.87
CA GLU A 17 11.81 -8.09 -16.65
C GLU A 17 11.45 -9.48 -17.15
N TYR A 18 10.17 -9.86 -17.09
CA TYR A 18 9.68 -11.09 -17.72
C TYR A 18 9.71 -11.02 -19.25
N GLN A 19 9.40 -9.86 -19.84
CA GLN A 19 9.41 -9.68 -21.30
C GLN A 19 10.83 -9.58 -21.88
N ASN A 20 11.76 -8.94 -21.16
CA ASN A 20 13.12 -8.69 -21.65
C ASN A 20 14.11 -9.84 -21.35
N ASN A 21 13.65 -10.96 -20.79
CA ASN A 21 14.49 -12.11 -20.38
C ASN A 21 15.64 -11.77 -19.40
N THR A 22 15.68 -10.57 -18.83
CA THR A 22 16.70 -10.16 -17.84
C THR A 22 16.62 -10.96 -16.56
N PHE A 23 15.45 -11.52 -16.25
CA PHE A 23 15.26 -12.46 -15.14
C PHE A 23 16.13 -13.72 -15.29
N ILE A 24 16.35 -14.20 -16.52
CA ILE A 24 17.18 -15.37 -16.79
C ILE A 24 18.65 -15.03 -16.57
N ASN A 25 19.09 -13.83 -16.96
CA ASN A 25 20.46 -13.35 -16.77
C ASN A 25 20.82 -13.13 -15.28
N LEU A 26 19.83 -12.81 -14.44
CA LEU A 26 20.04 -12.70 -12.99
C LEU A 26 20.13 -14.07 -12.31
N VAL A 27 19.33 -15.03 -12.76
CA VAL A 27 19.36 -16.41 -12.24
C VAL A 27 20.65 -17.14 -12.63
N THR A 28 21.19 -16.90 -13.83
CA THR A 28 22.49 -17.47 -14.25
C THR A 28 23.67 -16.91 -13.46
N LYS A 29 23.51 -15.76 -12.78
CA LYS A 29 24.49 -15.20 -11.83
C LYS A 29 24.36 -15.76 -10.40
N GLY A 30 23.52 -16.77 -10.18
CA GLY A 30 23.39 -17.47 -8.88
C GLY A 30 22.43 -16.83 -7.89
N VAL A 31 21.63 -15.84 -8.32
CA VAL A 31 20.64 -15.19 -7.44
C VAL A 31 19.36 -16.02 -7.37
N SER A 32 18.90 -16.32 -6.15
CA SER A 32 17.66 -17.07 -5.95
C SER A 32 16.43 -16.22 -6.33
N ARG A 33 15.43 -16.86 -6.96
CA ARG A 33 14.22 -16.18 -7.48
C ARG A 33 13.45 -15.42 -6.39
N SER A 34 13.39 -15.98 -5.18
CA SER A 34 12.75 -15.34 -4.02
C SER A 34 13.49 -14.08 -3.57
N SER A 35 14.82 -14.05 -3.68
CA SER A 35 15.62 -12.87 -3.31
C SER A 35 15.37 -11.69 -4.23
N ILE A 36 15.14 -11.93 -5.53
CA ILE A 36 14.80 -10.89 -6.51
C ILE A 36 13.43 -10.27 -6.19
N VAL A 37 12.44 -11.11 -5.86
CA VAL A 37 11.10 -10.65 -5.48
C VAL A 37 11.14 -9.87 -4.18
N LEU A 38 11.88 -10.36 -3.18
CA LEU A 38 12.05 -9.68 -1.90
C LEU A 38 12.76 -8.33 -2.05
N ALA A 39 13.83 -8.27 -2.86
CA ALA A 39 14.55 -7.02 -3.12
C ALA A 39 13.64 -5.95 -3.75
N LYS A 40 12.74 -6.35 -4.66
CA LYS A 40 11.76 -5.44 -5.26
C LYS A 40 10.66 -5.01 -4.30
N PHE A 41 10.25 -5.89 -3.39
CA PHE A 41 9.34 -5.54 -2.30
C PHE A 41 9.96 -4.48 -1.40
N VAL A 42 11.18 -4.72 -0.95
CA VAL A 42 11.89 -3.78 -0.06
C VAL A 42 12.13 -2.46 -0.77
N SER A 43 12.59 -2.44 -2.02
CA SER A 43 12.84 -1.18 -2.73
C SER A 43 11.56 -0.36 -2.94
N SER A 44 10.46 -1.00 -3.33
CA SER A 44 9.16 -0.32 -3.50
C SER A 44 8.62 0.20 -2.16
N THR A 45 8.78 -0.60 -1.10
CA THR A 45 8.37 -0.20 0.26
C THR A 45 9.17 1.01 0.73
N VAL A 46 10.50 1.00 0.60
CA VAL A 46 11.37 2.10 1.04
C VAL A 46 11.04 3.41 0.33
N ILE A 47 10.84 3.38 -1.00
CA ILE A 47 10.45 4.57 -1.77
C ILE A 47 9.11 5.13 -1.26
N PHE A 48 8.16 4.26 -0.99
CA PHE A 48 6.87 4.68 -0.46
C PHE A 48 6.99 5.23 0.97
N THR A 49 7.67 4.54 1.88
CA THR A 49 7.85 4.99 3.26
C THR A 49 8.53 6.36 3.30
N LEU A 50 9.55 6.57 2.47
CA LEU A 50 10.26 7.85 2.42
C LEU A 50 9.35 8.98 1.92
N SER A 51 8.65 8.76 0.80
CA SER A 51 7.73 9.76 0.24
C SER A 51 6.55 10.06 1.17
N TYR A 52 6.01 9.04 1.83
CA TYR A 52 4.94 9.19 2.81
C TYR A 52 5.40 9.97 4.04
N PHE A 53 6.58 9.64 4.58
CA PHE A 53 7.14 10.32 5.75
C PHE A 53 7.49 11.79 5.45
N LEU A 54 8.07 12.07 4.28
CA LEU A 54 8.33 13.43 3.81
C LEU A 54 7.03 14.25 3.74
N CYS A 55 5.98 13.70 3.14
CA CYS A 55 4.68 14.36 3.06
C CYS A 55 4.11 14.64 4.45
N PHE A 56 4.13 13.65 5.35
CA PHE A 56 3.65 13.82 6.73
C PHE A 56 4.42 14.90 7.49
N LEU A 57 5.76 14.93 7.37
CA LEU A 57 6.59 15.96 8.00
C LEU A 57 6.28 17.36 7.49
N ILE A 58 6.14 17.52 6.17
CA ILE A 58 5.85 18.82 5.56
C ILE A 58 4.47 19.32 6.00
N CYS A 59 3.43 18.48 5.90
CA CYS A 59 2.07 18.86 6.31
C CYS A 59 1.98 19.18 7.81
N THR A 60 2.62 18.37 8.65
CA THR A 60 2.64 18.60 10.11
C THR A 60 3.42 19.84 10.48
N GLY A 61 4.59 20.05 9.86
CA GLY A 61 5.42 21.24 10.07
C GLY A 61 4.72 22.52 9.65
N TYR A 62 4.08 22.51 8.47
CA TYR A 62 3.31 23.64 7.96
C TYR A 62 2.11 23.97 8.86
N THR A 63 1.38 22.94 9.29
CA THR A 63 0.22 23.11 10.20
C THR A 63 0.65 23.70 11.53
N LYS A 64 1.76 23.21 12.12
CA LYS A 64 2.29 23.76 13.37
C LYS A 64 2.74 25.21 13.23
N TYR A 65 3.35 25.57 12.09
CA TYR A 65 3.82 26.93 11.83
C TYR A 65 2.66 27.93 11.71
N TYR A 66 1.60 27.59 10.97
CA TYR A 66 0.47 28.50 10.75
C TYR A 66 -0.56 28.52 11.90
N PHE A 67 -0.86 27.38 12.51
CA PHE A 67 -2.01 27.26 13.43
C PHE A 67 -1.63 27.17 14.91
N GLY A 68 -0.35 27.01 15.26
CA GLY A 68 0.19 27.18 16.61
C GLY A 68 -0.33 26.24 17.71
N SER A 69 -1.42 25.50 17.50
CA SER A 69 -2.12 24.74 18.54
C SER A 69 -2.81 23.48 17.99
N GLY A 70 -2.64 22.36 18.70
CA GLY A 70 -3.53 21.20 18.63
C GLY A 70 -3.28 20.18 17.52
N LEU A 71 -2.10 19.58 17.43
CA LEU A 71 -1.98 18.28 16.76
C LEU A 71 -2.79 17.24 17.56
N SER A 72 -3.96 16.86 17.05
CA SER A 72 -4.76 15.77 17.62
C SER A 72 -3.91 14.53 17.80
N LYS A 73 -3.93 13.91 18.99
CA LYS A 73 -3.18 12.67 19.28
C LYS A 73 -3.55 11.53 18.33
N GLU A 74 -4.79 11.55 17.82
CA GLU A 74 -5.35 10.62 16.84
C GLU A 74 -4.69 10.70 15.44
N LEU A 75 -3.96 11.78 15.12
CA LEU A 75 -3.28 11.94 13.82
C LEU A 75 -2.24 10.85 13.59
N PHE A 76 -1.47 10.50 14.62
CA PHE A 76 -0.42 9.49 14.50
C PHE A 76 -1.01 8.09 14.24
N VAL A 77 -2.10 7.76 14.94
CA VAL A 77 -2.81 6.47 14.76
C VAL A 77 -3.41 6.38 13.36
N SER A 78 -4.04 7.45 12.88
CA SER A 78 -4.62 7.53 11.54
C SER A 78 -3.57 7.32 10.45
N VAL A 79 -2.39 7.93 10.62
CA VAL A 79 -1.25 7.81 9.70
C VAL A 79 -0.72 6.37 9.69
N LEU A 80 -0.60 5.73 10.85
CA LEU A 80 -0.18 4.33 10.94
C LEU A 80 -1.17 3.37 10.29
N PHE A 81 -2.47 3.56 10.49
CA PHE A 81 -3.51 2.71 9.88
C PHE A 81 -3.50 2.80 8.36
N LEU A 82 -3.34 4.01 7.83
CA LEU A 82 -3.23 4.23 6.38
C LEU A 82 -1.94 3.62 5.80
N TYR A 83 -0.83 3.69 6.54
CA TYR A 83 0.42 3.05 6.17
C TYR A 83 0.32 1.51 6.15
N SER A 84 -0.32 0.90 7.15
CA SER A 84 -0.58 -0.55 7.19
C SER A 84 -1.45 -1.03 6.04
N PHE A 85 -2.51 -0.28 5.69
CA PHE A 85 -3.32 -0.56 4.51
C PHE A 85 -2.50 -0.53 3.22
N PHE A 86 -1.58 0.43 3.10
CA PHE A 86 -0.69 0.50 1.94
C PHE A 86 0.25 -0.71 1.85
N LEU A 87 0.86 -1.13 2.95
CA LEU A 87 1.73 -2.32 2.98
C LEU A 87 0.98 -3.59 2.52
N LEU A 88 -0.27 -3.76 2.97
CA LEU A 88 -1.12 -4.86 2.54
C LEU A 88 -1.35 -4.83 1.02
N PHE A 89 -1.65 -3.65 0.47
CA PHE A 89 -1.87 -3.49 -0.95
C PHE A 89 -0.62 -3.79 -1.79
N LEU A 90 0.55 -3.37 -1.30
CA LEU A 90 1.83 -3.62 -1.95
C LEU A 90 2.20 -5.12 -1.93
N ALA A 91 1.87 -5.83 -0.84
CA ALA A 91 2.04 -7.28 -0.75
C ALA A 91 1.17 -8.02 -1.79
N VAL A 92 -0.10 -7.61 -1.95
CA VAL A 92 -1.02 -8.19 -2.94
C VAL A 92 -0.52 -7.99 -4.36
N VAL A 93 0.03 -6.82 -4.69
CA VAL A 93 0.62 -6.55 -6.01
C VAL A 93 1.77 -7.50 -6.32
N ILE A 94 2.65 -7.75 -5.36
CA ILE A 94 3.81 -8.63 -5.58
C ILE A 94 3.39 -10.09 -5.65
N PHE A 95 2.44 -10.50 -4.81
CA PHE A 95 1.83 -11.83 -4.89
C PHE A 95 1.21 -12.06 -6.27
N SER A 96 0.46 -11.07 -6.76
CA SER A 96 -0.16 -11.10 -8.08
C SER A 96 0.87 -11.16 -9.22
N SER A 97 1.93 -10.39 -9.11
CA SER A 97 3.05 -10.40 -10.07
C SER A 97 3.83 -11.72 -10.09
N THR A 98 3.81 -12.46 -8.99
CA THR A 98 4.43 -13.80 -8.90
C THR A 98 3.54 -14.87 -9.54
N CYS A 99 2.21 -14.70 -9.44
CA CYS A 99 1.24 -15.66 -9.97
C CYS A 99 1.14 -15.59 -11.51
N PHE A 100 1.33 -14.42 -12.12
CA PHE A 100 1.21 -14.22 -13.57
C PHE A 100 2.48 -13.68 -14.21
N LYS A 101 3.03 -14.42 -15.19
CA LYS A 101 4.18 -13.97 -16.01
C LYS A 101 3.84 -12.78 -16.94
N LYS A 102 2.56 -12.54 -17.21
CA LYS A 102 2.07 -11.44 -18.06
C LYS A 102 1.45 -10.35 -17.19
N GLY A 103 1.84 -9.09 -17.40
CA GLY A 103 1.41 -7.95 -16.59
C GLY A 103 -0.10 -7.73 -16.48
N TYR A 104 -0.87 -8.10 -17.50
CA TYR A 104 -2.33 -8.00 -17.48
C TYR A 104 -3.00 -8.90 -16.43
N GLY A 105 -2.44 -10.09 -16.17
CA GLY A 105 -2.94 -10.98 -15.12
C GLY A 105 -2.69 -10.41 -13.72
N GLY A 106 -1.59 -9.66 -13.58
CA GLY A 106 -1.26 -8.91 -12.37
C GLY A 106 -2.33 -7.89 -11.99
N ILE A 107 -2.72 -7.07 -12.97
CA ILE A 107 -3.71 -6.01 -12.77
C ILE A 107 -5.10 -6.60 -12.44
N LEU A 108 -5.51 -7.68 -13.13
CA LEU A 108 -6.80 -8.33 -12.91
C LEU A 108 -6.97 -8.83 -11.46
N ILE A 109 -5.94 -9.43 -10.87
CA ILE A 109 -6.01 -9.88 -9.47
C ILE A 109 -6.13 -8.71 -8.51
N VAL A 110 -5.38 -7.63 -8.75
CA VAL A 110 -5.44 -6.46 -7.88
C VAL A 110 -6.83 -5.83 -7.92
N VAL A 111 -7.43 -5.74 -9.10
CA VAL A 111 -8.82 -5.27 -9.28
C VAL A 111 -9.81 -6.23 -8.62
N CYS A 112 -9.66 -7.54 -8.80
CA CYS A 112 -10.52 -8.55 -8.18
C CYS A 112 -10.44 -8.50 -6.65
N PHE A 113 -9.24 -8.39 -6.09
CA PHE A 113 -9.01 -8.25 -4.66
C PHE A 113 -9.64 -6.98 -4.10
N MET A 114 -9.50 -5.85 -4.80
CA MET A 114 -10.17 -4.61 -4.43
C MET A 114 -11.70 -4.76 -4.47
N GLY A 115 -12.25 -5.38 -5.53
CA GLY A 115 -13.69 -5.65 -5.65
C GLY A 115 -14.22 -6.55 -4.53
N LEU A 116 -13.47 -7.58 -4.15
CA LEU A 116 -13.76 -8.45 -3.00
C LEU A 116 -13.82 -7.67 -1.69
N LEU A 117 -12.84 -6.80 -1.44
CA LEU A 117 -12.83 -5.96 -0.24
C LEU A 117 -14.02 -5.00 -0.20
N PHE A 118 -14.45 -4.46 -1.34
CA PHE A 118 -15.67 -3.62 -1.43
C PHE A 118 -16.94 -4.44 -1.15
N LEU A 119 -17.07 -5.64 -1.71
CA LEU A 119 -18.20 -6.52 -1.43
C LEU A 119 -18.27 -6.92 0.05
N LEU A 120 -17.12 -7.17 0.68
CA LEU A 120 -17.03 -7.45 2.12
C LEU A 120 -17.42 -6.23 2.98
N ASN A 121 -17.25 -5.01 2.46
CA ASN A 121 -17.63 -3.78 3.18
C ASN A 121 -19.15 -3.61 3.27
N ILE A 122 -19.92 -4.14 2.31
CA ILE A 122 -21.40 -4.10 2.31
C ILE A 122 -22.00 -4.91 3.47
N VAL A 123 -21.28 -5.92 3.98
CA VAL A 123 -21.76 -6.78 5.07
C VAL A 123 -21.37 -6.18 6.42
N PRO A 124 -22.32 -5.64 7.22
CA PRO A 124 -22.00 -4.89 8.44
C PRO A 124 -21.29 -5.73 9.52
N LYS A 125 -21.49 -7.05 9.55
CA LYS A 125 -20.80 -7.96 10.47
C LYS A 125 -19.31 -8.16 10.17
N LEU A 126 -18.88 -7.90 8.93
CA LEU A 126 -17.49 -8.04 8.48
C LEU A 126 -16.77 -6.69 8.41
N HIS A 127 -17.46 -5.59 8.72
CA HIS A 127 -16.91 -4.24 8.64
C HIS A 127 -15.69 -4.04 9.56
N ASN A 128 -15.73 -4.56 10.80
CA ASN A 128 -14.63 -4.43 11.76
C ASN A 128 -13.37 -5.19 11.35
N TRP A 129 -13.51 -6.29 10.59
CA TRP A 129 -12.38 -7.11 10.16
C TRP A 129 -11.88 -6.76 8.75
N ASN A 130 -12.56 -5.86 8.05
CA ASN A 130 -12.24 -5.54 6.67
C ASN A 130 -11.12 -4.49 6.61
N PRO A 131 -9.95 -4.78 6.02
CA PRO A 131 -8.86 -3.80 5.94
C PRO A 131 -9.21 -2.54 5.12
N ILE A 132 -10.32 -2.53 4.35
CA ILE A 132 -10.84 -1.30 3.73
C ILE A 132 -11.33 -0.29 4.76
N SER A 133 -11.82 -0.73 5.93
CA SER A 133 -12.34 0.18 6.95
C SER A 133 -11.23 1.11 7.49
N LEU A 134 -9.98 0.64 7.54
CA LEU A 134 -8.79 1.44 7.89
C LEU A 134 -8.56 2.63 6.94
N TYR A 135 -9.00 2.51 5.69
CA TYR A 135 -8.92 3.58 4.69
C TYR A 135 -10.17 4.47 4.69
N SER A 136 -11.38 3.87 4.74
CA SER A 136 -12.64 4.63 4.68
C SER A 136 -12.93 5.41 5.96
N GLU A 137 -12.63 4.82 7.12
CA GLU A 137 -12.91 5.41 8.44
C GLU A 137 -11.75 6.30 8.94
N ASN A 138 -10.66 6.42 8.18
CA ASN A 138 -9.50 7.23 8.54
C ASN A 138 -9.87 8.68 8.85
N MET A 139 -10.80 9.25 8.06
CA MET A 139 -11.27 10.63 8.22
C MET A 139 -12.13 10.80 9.49
N ASN A 140 -12.82 9.74 9.92
CA ASN A 140 -13.62 9.74 11.15
C ASN A 140 -12.74 9.65 12.40
N ILE A 141 -11.61 8.95 12.33
CA ILE A 141 -10.57 8.91 13.38
C ILE A 141 -9.91 10.28 13.52
N LEU A 142 -9.56 10.93 12.39
CA LEU A 142 -8.96 12.27 12.38
C LEU A 142 -9.84 13.35 13.00
N THR A 143 -11.16 13.21 12.89
CA THR A 143 -12.16 14.15 13.42
C THR A 143 -12.54 13.82 14.87
N GLY A 144 -11.99 12.74 15.46
CA GLY A 144 -12.23 12.33 16.84
C GLY A 144 -13.66 11.82 17.11
N THR A 145 -14.39 11.46 16.06
CA THR A 145 -15.78 10.99 16.15
C THR A 145 -15.86 9.48 16.46
N LEU A 146 -14.79 8.73 16.17
CA LEU A 146 -14.65 7.32 16.52
C LEU A 146 -13.38 7.10 17.36
N ALA A 147 -13.53 6.43 18.50
CA ALA A 147 -12.39 6.02 19.32
C ALA A 147 -11.72 4.79 18.69
N TYR A 148 -10.39 4.73 18.69
CA TYR A 148 -9.56 3.61 18.18
C TYR A 148 -9.93 2.21 18.73
N ARG A 149 -10.82 2.13 19.72
CA ARG A 149 -11.28 0.90 20.38
C ARG A 149 -12.34 0.12 19.61
N GLU A 150 -12.90 0.67 18.54
CA GLU A 150 -13.95 0.02 17.75
C GLU A 150 -13.42 -0.84 16.58
N PHE A 151 -12.09 -0.94 16.45
CA PHE A 151 -11.37 -1.79 15.50
C PHE A 151 -10.65 -2.95 16.17
#